data_AF-A0A3S9WB61-F1
#
_entry.id   AF-A0A3S9WB61-F1
#
_cell.length_a   1.000
_cell.length_b   1.000
_cell.length_c   1.000
_cell.angle_alpha   90.00
_cell.angle_beta   90.00
_cell.angle_gamma   90.00
#
_symmetry.space_group_name_H-M   'P 1'
#
loop_
_entity.id
_entity.type
_entity.pdbx_description
1 polymer ?
#
loop_
_entity_poly.entity_id
_entity_poly.type
_entity_poly.pdbx_seq_one_letter_code
_entity_poly.pdbx_strand_id
1 'polypeptide(L)'
;MHALIDRIATAVTVTPSPEQTVDPVLVTPGPWGFVAIAFLTLAVIALIWDMLRRIRRGRYRAEVNEELDAEEQAERAELATDADSQDIDETLSAEGDTDADTPRR
;
A
#
# COMPACT_ATOMS: atom_id res chain seq x y z
N MET A 1 -49.54 48.75 37.88
CA MET A 1 -49.06 47.79 36.86
C MET A 1 -47.83 47.00 37.33
N HIS A 2 -47.76 46.58 38.61
CA HIS A 2 -46.65 45.78 39.15
C HIS A 2 -47.09 44.36 39.56
N ALA A 3 -48.40 44.15 39.79
CA ALA A 3 -48.96 42.86 40.18
C ALA A 3 -48.96 41.79 39.08
N LEU A 4 -48.79 42.17 37.81
CA LEU A 4 -48.68 41.23 36.70
C LEU A 4 -47.27 40.60 36.62
N ILE A 5 -46.24 41.34 37.07
CA ILE A 5 -44.84 40.90 37.03
C ILE A 5 -44.59 39.85 38.12
N ASP A 6 -45.18 40.03 39.31
CA ASP A 6 -45.07 39.06 40.42
C ASP A 6 -45.72 37.70 40.09
N ARG A 7 -46.76 37.67 39.24
CA ARG A 7 -47.44 36.43 38.81
C ARG A 7 -46.62 35.60 37.81
N ILE A 8 -45.70 36.24 37.08
CA ILE A 8 -44.83 35.57 36.09
C ILE A 8 -43.56 35.03 36.76
N ALA A 9 -43.09 35.67 37.84
CA ALA A 9 -41.93 35.20 38.60
C ALA A 9 -42.16 33.86 39.34
N THR A 10 -43.41 33.53 39.68
CA THR A 10 -43.76 32.24 40.31
C THR A 10 -43.87 31.07 39.33
N ALA A 11 -43.72 31.29 38.02
CA ALA A 11 -43.77 30.24 37.00
C ALA A 11 -42.38 29.85 36.45
N VAL A 12 -41.30 30.23 37.14
CA VAL A 12 -39.94 29.88 36.76
C VAL A 12 -39.56 28.55 37.42
N THR A 13 -39.42 27.55 36.55
CA THR A 13 -38.62 26.32 36.70
C THR A 13 -39.06 25.28 37.75
N VAL A 14 -40.04 24.46 37.37
CA VAL A 14 -39.95 23.02 37.66
C VAL A 14 -39.81 22.30 36.33
N THR A 15 -38.63 22.39 35.72
CA THR A 15 -38.26 21.43 34.68
C THR A 15 -38.20 20.08 35.40
N PRO A 16 -39.04 19.09 35.07
CA PRO A 16 -38.89 17.77 35.66
C PRO A 16 -37.47 17.32 35.32
N SER A 17 -36.63 17.16 36.35
CA SER A 17 -35.34 16.51 36.16
C SER A 17 -35.69 15.12 35.63
N PRO A 18 -35.21 14.73 34.43
CA PRO A 18 -35.46 13.39 33.94
C PRO A 18 -34.90 12.44 35.00
N GLU A 19 -35.76 11.66 35.65
CA GLU A 19 -35.31 10.54 36.47
C GLU A 19 -34.49 9.66 35.54
N GLN A 20 -33.18 9.60 35.75
CA GLN A 20 -32.30 8.69 35.03
C GLN A 20 -32.71 7.27 35.45
N THR A 21 -33.63 6.67 34.71
CA THR A 21 -34.04 5.26 34.88
C THR A 21 -32.95 4.28 34.44
N VAL A 22 -31.85 4.80 33.90
CA VAL A 22 -30.67 4.06 33.48
C VAL A 22 -29.49 4.54 34.32
N ASP A 23 -28.82 3.61 34.98
CA ASP A 23 -27.60 3.87 35.75
C ASP A 23 -26.54 4.53 34.84
N PRO A 24 -25.97 5.70 35.20
CA PRO A 24 -24.98 6.40 34.37
C PRO A 24 -23.72 5.58 34.08
N VAL A 25 -23.39 4.58 34.92
CA VAL A 25 -22.30 3.63 34.68
C VAL A 25 -22.62 2.66 33.53
N LEU A 26 -23.89 2.53 33.16
CA LEU A 26 -24.35 1.66 32.07
C LEU A 26 -24.10 2.28 30.68
N VAL A 27 -24.07 3.61 30.57
CA VAL A 27 -24.05 4.34 29.28
C VAL A 27 -22.76 5.11 29.01
N THR A 28 -21.93 5.33 30.03
CA THR A 28 -20.57 5.81 29.80
C THR A 28 -19.61 4.65 29.93
N PRO A 29 -18.81 4.33 28.88
CA PRO A 29 -17.75 3.36 29.04
C PRO A 29 -16.88 3.84 30.21
N GLY A 30 -16.83 3.06 31.29
CA GLY A 30 -16.00 3.40 32.45
C GLY A 30 -14.52 3.48 32.07
N PRO A 31 -13.61 3.70 33.03
CA PRO A 31 -12.17 3.81 32.75
C PRO A 31 -11.63 2.66 31.88
N TRP A 32 -12.14 1.44 32.07
CA TRP A 32 -11.82 0.27 31.25
C TRP A 32 -12.23 0.40 29.77
N GLY A 33 -13.40 0.99 29.48
CA GLY A 33 -13.85 1.24 28.12
C GLY A 33 -12.99 2.28 27.41
N PHE A 34 -12.55 3.33 28.12
CA PHE A 34 -11.57 4.28 27.60
C PHE A 34 -10.22 3.63 27.29
N VAL A 35 -9.73 2.75 28.18
CA VAL A 35 -8.49 1.99 27.94
C VAL A 35 -8.63 1.08 26.71
N ALA A 36 -9.78 0.41 26.56
CA ALA A 36 -10.04 -0.44 25.39
C ALA A 36 -10.05 0.37 24.09
N ILE A 37 -10.70 1.54 24.07
CA ILE A 37 -10.72 2.43 22.90
C ILE A 37 -9.31 2.96 22.62
N ALA A 38 -8.58 3.42 23.64
CA ALA A 38 -7.21 3.92 23.50
C ALA A 38 -6.28 2.85 22.90
N PHE A 39 -6.41 1.60 23.34
CA PHE A 39 -5.66 0.48 22.77
C PHE A 39 -6.07 0.21 21.32
N LEU A 40 -7.36 0.26 21.00
CA LEU A 40 -7.85 0.12 19.63
C LEU A 40 -7.28 1.20 18.71
N THR A 41 -7.28 2.47 19.13
CA THR A 41 -6.67 3.55 18.34
C THR A 41 -5.18 3.35 18.15
N LEU A 42 -4.45 2.93 19.19
CA LEU A 42 -3.03 2.59 19.06
C LEU A 42 -2.80 1.45 18.07
N ALA A 43 -3.62 0.41 18.10
CA ALA A 43 -3.55 -0.70 17.15
C ALA A 43 -3.80 -0.24 15.71
N VAL A 44 -4.79 0.64 15.50
CA VAL A 44 -5.08 1.24 14.18
C VAL A 44 -3.90 2.11 13.70
N ILE A 45 -3.33 2.96 14.57
CA ILE A 45 -2.15 3.77 14.24
C ILE A 45 -0.95 2.88 13.91
N ALA A 46 -0.70 1.85 14.72
CA ALA A 46 0.37 0.88 14.48
C ALA A 46 0.16 0.13 13.16
N LEU A 47 -1.08 -0.21 12.80
CA LEU A 47 -1.41 -0.84 11.52
C LEU A 47 -1.14 0.10 10.34
N ILE A 48 -1.53 1.37 10.44
CA ILE A 48 -1.21 2.37 9.42
C ILE A 48 0.31 2.50 9.29
N TRP A 49 1.02 2.57 10.41
CA TRP A 49 2.47 2.73 10.40
C TRP A 49 3.18 1.48 9.88
N ASP A 50 2.68 0.29 10.20
CA ASP A 50 3.13 -0.98 9.62
C ASP A 50 2.92 -0.99 8.11
N MET A 51 1.74 -0.60 7.64
CA MET A 51 1.44 -0.54 6.21
C MET A 51 2.33 0.46 5.47
N LEU A 52 2.56 1.64 6.04
CA LEU A 52 3.49 2.65 5.50
C LEU A 52 4.93 2.13 5.50
N ARG A 53 5.35 1.45 6.56
CA ARG A 53 6.69 0.87 6.69
C ARG A 53 6.86 -0.33 5.76
N ARG A 54 5.81 -1.10 5.51
CA ARG A 54 5.75 -2.21 4.57
C ARG A 54 5.88 -1.70 3.14
N ILE A 55 5.16 -0.64 2.77
CA ILE A 55 5.29 0.00 1.45
C ILE A 55 6.72 0.52 1.25
N ARG A 56 7.30 1.22 2.23
CA ARG A 56 8.69 1.68 2.15
C ARG A 56 9.70 0.53 2.07
N ARG A 57 9.49 -0.55 2.82
CA ARG A 57 10.41 -1.70 2.79
C ARG A 57 10.25 -2.56 1.53
N GLY A 58 9.05 -2.62 0.94
CA GLY A 58 8.77 -3.45 -0.24
C GLY A 58 9.26 -2.83 -1.56
N ARG A 59 9.21 -1.50 -1.69
CA ARG A 59 9.57 -0.82 -2.94
C ARG A 59 11.05 -0.90 -3.31
N TYR A 60 11.95 -0.95 -2.32
CA TYR A 60 13.39 -1.12 -2.58
C TYR A 60 13.76 -2.46 -3.24
N ARG A 61 12.96 -3.52 -3.02
CA ARG A 61 13.27 -4.84 -3.58
C ARG A 61 12.60 -5.06 -4.94
N ALA A 62 11.45 -4.44 -5.16
CA ALA A 62 10.74 -4.53 -6.43
C ALA A 62 11.47 -3.71 -7.51
N GLU A 63 11.80 -2.45 -7.23
CA GLU A 63 12.48 -1.58 -8.22
C GLU A 63 13.89 -2.11 -8.57
N VAL A 64 14.64 -2.67 -7.60
CA VAL A 64 15.95 -3.30 -7.85
C VAL A 64 15.85 -4.63 -8.61
N ASN A 65 14.87 -5.48 -8.29
CA ASN A 65 14.70 -6.72 -9.07
C ASN A 65 14.22 -6.44 -10.48
N GLU A 66 13.42 -5.39 -10.70
CA GLU A 66 12.90 -5.03 -12.02
C GLU A 66 14.03 -4.49 -12.92
N GLU A 67 14.96 -3.72 -12.35
CA GLU A 67 16.17 -3.26 -13.05
C GLU A 67 17.16 -4.41 -13.31
N LEU A 68 17.37 -5.32 -12.34
CA LEU A 68 18.17 -6.54 -12.54
C LEU A 68 17.57 -7.50 -13.58
N ASP A 69 16.25 -7.72 -13.56
CA ASP A 69 15.58 -8.57 -14.57
C ASP A 69 15.66 -7.94 -15.96
N ALA A 70 15.61 -6.61 -16.06
CA ALA A 70 15.75 -5.91 -17.34
C ALA A 70 17.19 -5.99 -17.89
N GLU A 71 18.20 -5.84 -17.02
CA GLU A 71 19.61 -6.02 -17.39
C GLU A 71 19.90 -7.47 -17.80
N GLU A 72 19.45 -8.47 -17.04
CA GLU A 72 19.61 -9.88 -17.39
C GLU A 72 18.90 -10.25 -18.71
N GLN A 73 17.74 -9.66 -18.99
CA GLN A 73 17.04 -9.89 -20.26
C GLN A 73 17.76 -9.23 -21.44
N ALA A 74 18.33 -8.03 -21.26
CA ALA A 74 19.14 -7.38 -22.27
C ALA A 74 20.42 -8.18 -22.57
N GLU A 75 21.12 -8.65 -21.54
CA GLU A 75 22.32 -9.47 -21.70
C GLU A 75 22.00 -10.81 -22.41
N ARG A 76 20.90 -11.48 -22.06
CA ARG A 76 20.46 -12.70 -22.76
C ARG A 76 20.06 -12.43 -24.21
N ALA A 77 19.47 -11.28 -24.52
CA ALA A 77 19.12 -10.90 -25.88
C ALA A 77 20.38 -10.63 -26.72
N GLU A 78 21.36 -9.92 -26.16
CA GLU A 78 22.65 -9.68 -26.82
C GLU A 78 23.42 -10.97 -27.09
N LEU A 79 23.51 -11.87 -26.08
CA LEU A 79 24.13 -13.18 -26.25
C LEU A 79 23.43 -14.04 -27.31
N ALA A 80 22.09 -13.98 -27.39
CA ALA A 80 21.33 -14.70 -28.41
C ALA A 80 21.60 -14.15 -29.82
N THR A 81 21.70 -12.82 -29.99
CA THR A 81 22.02 -12.21 -31.29
C THR A 81 23.46 -12.45 -31.74
N ASP A 82 24.41 -12.50 -30.80
CA ASP A 82 25.81 -12.79 -31.11
C ASP A 82 26.00 -14.26 -31.49
N ALA A 83 25.32 -15.18 -30.81
CA ALA A 83 25.30 -16.60 -31.15
C ALA A 83 24.70 -16.86 -32.55
N ASP A 84 23.59 -16.20 -32.88
CA ASP A 84 22.97 -16.30 -34.21
C ASP A 84 23.91 -15.75 -35.30
N SER A 85 24.58 -14.62 -35.03
CA SER A 85 25.56 -14.03 -35.97
C SER A 85 26.75 -14.95 -36.26
N GLN A 86 27.24 -15.68 -35.24
CA GLN A 86 28.35 -16.62 -35.40
C GLN A 86 27.97 -17.87 -36.21
N ASP A 87 26.74 -18.39 -36.04
CA ASP A 87 26.23 -19.53 -36.84
C ASP A 87 26.12 -19.18 -38.33
N ILE A 88 25.71 -17.95 -38.65
CA ILE A 88 25.60 -17.46 -40.03
C ILE A 88 27.00 -17.28 -40.66
N ASP A 89 27.99 -16.78 -39.91
CA ASP A 89 29.36 -16.59 -40.42
C ASP A 89 30.10 -17.93 -40.62
N GLU A 90 29.87 -18.91 -39.73
CA GLU A 90 30.44 -20.27 -39.86
C GLU A 90 29.85 -21.00 -41.07
N THR A 91 28.54 -20.91 -41.29
CA THR A 91 27.88 -21.51 -42.46
C THR A 91 28.32 -20.86 -43.78
N LEU A 92 28.43 -19.54 -43.84
CA LEU A 92 28.94 -18.83 -45.02
C LEU A 92 30.42 -19.15 -45.31
N SER A 93 31.24 -19.30 -44.27
CA SER A 93 32.66 -19.66 -44.40
C SER A 93 32.83 -21.11 -44.86
N ALA A 94 31.97 -22.02 -44.40
CA ALA A 94 31.95 -23.42 -44.86
C ALA A 94 31.50 -23.54 -46.33
N GLU A 95 30.61 -22.67 -46.79
CA GLU A 95 30.12 -22.68 -48.17
C GLU A 95 31.09 -21.99 -49.14
N GLY A 96 31.77 -20.92 -48.69
CA GLY A 96 32.73 -20.15 -49.50
C GLY A 96 34.02 -20.88 -49.87
N ASP A 97 34.41 -21.92 -49.14
CA ASP A 97 35.62 -22.72 -49.45
C ASP A 97 35.35 -23.80 -50.52
N THR A 98 34.09 -24.09 -50.84
CA THR A 98 33.73 -25.16 -51.79
C THR A 98 33.62 -24.74 -53.26
N ASP A 99 33.66 -23.43 -53.57
CA ASP A 99 33.44 -22.92 -54.94
C ASP A 99 34.73 -22.45 -55.66
N ALA A 100 35.90 -22.60 -55.03
CA ALA A 100 37.18 -22.15 -55.59
C ALA A 100 37.87 -23.15 -56.56
N ASP A 101 37.38 -24.39 -56.70
CA ASP A 101 38.01 -25.43 -57.55
C ASP A 101 37.06 -26.03 -58.59
N THR A 102 36.45 -25.20 -59.44
CA THR A 102 35.92 -25.67 -60.73
C THR A 102 36.94 -25.38 -61.84
N PRO A 103 37.73 -26.37 -62.29
CA PRO A 103 38.61 -26.18 -63.43
C PRO A 103 37.75 -25.99 -64.68
N ARG A 104 37.77 -24.77 -65.25
CA ARG A 104 37.23 -24.52 -66.59
C ARG A 104 37.96 -25.43 -67.58
N ARG A 105 37.26 -26.43 -68.10
CA ARG A 105 37.65 -27.22 -69.27
C ARG A 105 36.98 -26.72 -70.53
#